data_AF-J4IC71-F1
#
_entry.id   AF-J4IC71-F1
#
_cell.length_a   1.000
_cell.length_b   1.000
_cell.length_c   1.000
_cell.angle_alpha   90.00
_cell.angle_beta   90.00
_cell.angle_gamma   90.00
#
_symmetry.space_group_name_H-M   'P 1'
#
loop_
_entity.id
_entity.type
_entity.pdbx_description
1 polymer ?
#
loop_
_entity_poly.entity_id
_entity_poly.type
_entity_poly.pdbx_seq_one_letter_code
_entity_poly.pdbx_strand_id
1 'polypeptide(L)'
;MARGGFKLKRGGGRNFSKNLVLDENGTAVASDKWASRDKKESDEDESGSEEESEEESEEESDAAPAAGAKGKQPELTRAERRELKKKKAQAKQEQAQEGDDEDEEEDPLFANPNIAAGKMMNISDLNEPRQLSRREREEKEKKDAKERYWKLHEQGKTEQAKTDLARLAKIRAEREAAQAKRKAEAEAKAAETKKKEAAARGKRL
;
A
#
# COMPACT_ATOMS: atom_id res chain seq x y z
N MET A 1 38.88 -46.49 27.37
CA MET A 1 38.14 -45.26 27.00
C MET A 1 37.79 -45.33 25.52
N ALA A 2 36.60 -45.84 25.19
CA ALA A 2 36.15 -45.99 23.82
C ALA A 2 35.76 -44.61 23.26
N ARG A 3 36.51 -44.10 22.28
CA ARG A 3 36.12 -42.90 21.54
C ARG A 3 35.06 -43.31 20.52
N GLY A 4 33.80 -43.02 20.85
CA GLY A 4 32.65 -43.32 19.99
C GLY A 4 32.82 -42.68 18.60
N GLY A 5 32.67 -43.48 17.57
CA GLY A 5 32.80 -43.09 16.16
C GLY A 5 31.60 -42.30 15.65
N PHE A 6 31.35 -41.11 16.20
CA PHE A 6 30.38 -40.19 15.62
C PHE A 6 31.00 -39.49 14.41
N LYS A 7 30.40 -39.70 13.23
CA LYS A 7 30.74 -38.96 12.00
C LYS A 7 30.40 -37.49 12.22
N LEU A 8 31.41 -36.63 12.36
CA LEU A 8 31.23 -35.17 12.33
C LEU A 8 30.65 -34.80 10.96
N LYS A 9 29.33 -34.56 10.88
CA LYS A 9 28.71 -33.99 9.68
C LYS A 9 29.25 -32.57 9.54
N ARG A 10 30.26 -32.37 8.67
CA ARG A 10 30.62 -31.04 8.18
C ARG A 10 29.40 -30.52 7.43
N GLY A 11 28.81 -29.45 7.94
CA GLY A 11 27.53 -28.90 7.48
C GLY A 11 27.47 -28.82 5.95
N GLY A 12 26.35 -29.29 5.39
CA GLY A 12 26.09 -29.20 3.96
C GLY A 12 26.14 -27.76 3.49
N GLY A 13 26.76 -27.53 2.33
CA GLY A 13 26.89 -26.20 1.75
C GLY A 13 25.53 -25.52 1.56
N ARG A 14 25.49 -24.19 1.74
CA ARG A 14 24.29 -23.40 1.47
C ARG A 14 24.08 -23.35 -0.05
N ASN A 15 22.91 -23.79 -0.50
CA ASN A 15 22.52 -23.66 -1.91
C ASN A 15 21.91 -22.28 -2.12
N PHE A 16 22.55 -21.45 -2.93
CA PHE A 16 21.98 -20.19 -3.39
C PHE A 16 21.35 -20.39 -4.77
N SER A 17 20.21 -19.74 -5.01
CA SER A 17 19.60 -19.67 -6.34
C SER A 17 20.55 -18.98 -7.32
N LYS A 18 20.85 -19.63 -8.44
CA LYS A 18 21.86 -19.17 -9.40
C LYS A 18 21.35 -18.06 -10.34
N ASN A 19 20.03 -17.92 -10.49
CA ASN A 19 19.41 -16.95 -11.40
C ASN A 19 18.60 -15.91 -10.60
N LEU A 20 19.28 -14.85 -10.15
CA LEU A 20 18.66 -13.70 -9.51
C LEU A 20 18.83 -12.47 -10.41
N VAL A 21 17.75 -11.73 -10.62
CA VAL A 21 17.72 -10.45 -11.33
C VAL A 21 17.41 -9.36 -10.31
N LEU A 22 18.02 -8.18 -10.49
CA LEU A 22 17.75 -7.02 -9.64
C LEU A 22 16.50 -6.30 -10.15
N ASP A 23 15.50 -6.17 -9.27
CA ASP A 23 14.33 -5.34 -9.55
C ASP A 23 14.68 -3.84 -9.45
N GLU A 24 13.75 -2.98 -9.87
CA GLU A 24 13.87 -1.52 -9.82
C GLU A 24 14.17 -0.97 -8.42
N ASN A 25 13.81 -1.73 -7.37
CA ASN A 25 14.09 -1.40 -5.97
C ASN A 25 15.45 -1.92 -5.47
N GLY A 26 16.29 -2.49 -6.35
CA GLY A 26 17.58 -3.07 -6.02
C GLY A 26 17.50 -4.39 -5.25
N THR A 27 16.33 -5.04 -5.24
CA THR A 27 16.11 -6.35 -4.60
C THR A 27 16.37 -7.48 -5.59
N ALA A 28 17.15 -8.48 -5.18
CA ALA A 28 17.46 -9.65 -6.00
C ALA A 28 16.30 -10.66 -5.95
N VAL A 29 15.58 -10.83 -7.05
CA VAL A 29 14.43 -11.74 -7.20
C VAL A 29 14.74 -12.84 -8.20
N ALA A 30 14.20 -14.03 -7.96
CA ALA A 30 14.40 -15.18 -8.84
C ALA A 30 13.72 -14.94 -10.20
N SER A 31 14.46 -15.10 -11.29
CA SER A 31 13.93 -14.97 -12.65
C SER A 31 13.06 -16.16 -13.09
N ASP A 32 13.16 -17.27 -12.36
CA ASP A 32 12.47 -18.51 -12.71
C ASP A 32 10.99 -18.43 -12.30
N LYS A 33 10.10 -18.53 -13.29
CA LYS A 33 8.63 -18.43 -13.15
C LYS A 33 8.03 -19.46 -12.17
N TRP A 34 8.76 -20.54 -11.88
CA TRP A 34 8.38 -21.55 -10.89
C TRP A 34 8.82 -21.25 -9.45
N ALA A 35 9.87 -20.43 -9.24
CA ALA A 35 10.33 -20.08 -7.89
C ALA A 35 9.31 -19.22 -7.13
N SER A 36 8.47 -18.47 -7.86
CA SER A 36 7.35 -17.72 -7.26
C SER A 36 6.23 -18.63 -6.73
N ARG A 37 6.14 -19.89 -7.17
CA ARG A 37 5.09 -20.83 -6.75
C ARG A 37 5.47 -21.58 -5.46
N ASP A 38 6.74 -21.95 -5.34
CA ASP A 38 7.28 -22.70 -4.19
C ASP A 38 7.28 -21.86 -2.89
N LYS A 39 7.42 -20.53 -3.01
CA LYS A 39 7.35 -19.62 -1.84
C LYS A 39 5.95 -19.55 -1.21
N LYS A 40 4.91 -20.02 -1.89
CA LYS A 40 3.54 -20.06 -1.33
C LYS A 40 3.26 -21.35 -0.53
N GLU A 41 3.98 -22.44 -0.79
CA GLU A 41 3.74 -23.74 -0.13
C GLU A 41 4.55 -23.96 1.16
N SER A 42 5.53 -23.09 1.48
CA SER A 42 6.37 -23.25 2.68
C SER A 42 5.87 -22.47 3.92
N ASP A 43 4.74 -21.76 3.84
CA ASP A 43 4.17 -20.96 4.94
C ASP A 43 2.77 -21.45 5.38
N GLU A 44 2.34 -22.63 4.90
CA GLU A 44 1.04 -23.25 5.22
C GLU A 44 1.23 -24.60 5.95
N ASP A 45 1.80 -24.61 7.17
CA ASP A 45 1.47 -25.63 8.20
C ASP A 45 2.06 -25.24 9.58
N GLU A 46 1.29 -24.52 10.40
CA GLU A 46 0.98 -24.82 11.81
C GLU A 46 0.50 -23.56 12.56
N SER A 47 -0.82 -23.36 12.61
CA SER A 47 -1.52 -22.99 13.86
C SER A 47 -3.03 -23.10 13.61
N GLY A 48 -3.59 -24.25 13.98
CA GLY A 48 -5.03 -24.41 14.11
C GLY A 48 -5.53 -23.71 15.37
N SER A 49 -6.50 -22.81 15.21
CA SER A 49 -7.39 -22.37 16.29
C SER A 49 -8.74 -22.09 15.67
N GLU A 50 -9.66 -23.02 15.89
CA GLU A 50 -11.09 -22.80 15.69
C GLU A 50 -11.55 -21.75 16.72
N GLU A 51 -11.95 -20.58 16.26
CA GLU A 51 -12.91 -19.73 16.95
C GLU A 51 -13.81 -19.06 15.93
N GLU A 52 -15.06 -19.53 15.92
CA GLU A 52 -16.24 -18.73 15.64
C GLU A 52 -16.15 -17.43 16.43
N SER A 53 -15.97 -16.31 15.75
CA SER A 53 -16.04 -14.99 16.38
C SER A 53 -17.12 -14.18 15.66
N GLU A 54 -18.29 -14.17 16.29
CA GLU A 54 -19.28 -13.12 16.16
C GLU A 54 -18.63 -11.77 16.49
N GLU A 55 -18.62 -10.84 15.53
CA GLU A 55 -18.57 -9.40 15.87
C GLU A 55 -19.82 -8.74 15.28
N GLU A 56 -20.86 -8.78 16.12
CA GLU A 56 -21.43 -7.60 16.75
C GLU A 56 -20.81 -6.26 16.30
N SER A 57 -21.59 -5.45 15.61
CA SER A 57 -21.22 -4.08 15.25
C SER A 57 -22.15 -3.15 16.03
N GLU A 58 -21.79 -2.89 17.29
CA GLU A 58 -22.21 -1.71 18.02
C GLU A 58 -21.14 -0.62 17.82
N GLU A 59 -21.48 0.38 17.00
CA GLU A 59 -20.95 1.72 17.23
C GLU A 59 -22.12 2.60 17.65
N GLU A 60 -22.10 2.90 18.94
CA GLU A 60 -22.93 3.84 19.67
C GLU A 60 -22.99 5.18 18.92
N SER A 61 -24.17 5.52 18.40
CA SER A 61 -24.49 6.88 17.97
C SER A 61 -25.35 7.53 19.06
N ASP A 62 -24.68 8.15 20.03
CA ASP A 62 -25.30 9.12 20.92
C ASP A 62 -25.63 10.39 20.11
N ALA A 63 -26.85 10.43 19.57
CA ALA A 63 -27.53 11.66 19.16
C ALA A 63 -29.04 11.40 18.91
N ALA A 64 -29.84 11.53 19.96
CA ALA A 64 -31.30 11.67 19.85
C ALA A 64 -31.68 13.05 19.24
N PRO A 65 -32.97 13.31 18.91
CA PRO A 65 -33.60 12.89 17.66
C PRO A 65 -34.20 14.07 16.87
N ALA A 66 -34.22 14.00 15.54
CA ALA A 66 -35.01 14.91 14.72
C ALA A 66 -35.63 14.21 13.50
N ALA A 67 -36.90 13.86 13.69
CA ALA A 67 -38.00 13.70 12.72
C ALA A 67 -37.67 13.73 11.21
N GLY A 68 -38.02 12.64 10.51
CA GLY A 68 -38.07 12.61 9.04
C GLY A 68 -38.61 11.30 8.47
N ALA A 69 -39.93 11.14 8.45
CA ALA A 69 -40.66 9.95 8.03
C ALA A 69 -40.43 9.51 6.56
N LYS A 70 -40.04 8.24 6.34
CA LYS A 70 -40.36 7.47 5.12
C LYS A 70 -40.38 5.95 5.39
N GLY A 71 -41.56 5.35 5.22
CA GLY A 71 -41.71 4.03 4.62
C GLY A 71 -41.55 2.80 5.53
N LYS A 72 -42.68 2.34 6.08
CA LYS A 72 -42.84 1.03 6.71
C LYS A 72 -42.65 -0.08 5.65
N GLN A 73 -41.43 -0.59 5.50
CA GLN A 73 -41.16 -1.83 4.76
C GLN A 73 -41.29 -3.01 5.75
N PRO A 74 -41.76 -4.19 5.32
CA PRO A 74 -41.72 -5.36 6.18
C PRO A 74 -40.26 -5.68 6.48
N GLU A 75 -39.91 -5.78 7.76
CA GLU A 75 -38.62 -6.23 8.28
C GLU A 75 -38.44 -7.71 7.88
N LEU A 76 -38.01 -7.94 6.64
CA LEU A 76 -37.63 -9.27 6.16
C LEU A 76 -36.48 -9.77 7.03
N THR A 77 -36.65 -10.97 7.57
CA THR A 77 -35.65 -11.58 8.45
C THR A 77 -34.32 -11.73 7.71
N ARG A 78 -33.20 -11.80 8.45
CA ARG A 78 -31.84 -11.91 7.87
C ARG A 78 -31.72 -13.09 6.90
N ALA A 79 -32.48 -14.17 7.14
CA ALA A 79 -32.58 -15.34 6.27
C ALA A 79 -33.27 -15.01 4.93
N GLU A 80 -34.44 -14.36 4.98
CA GLU A 80 -35.21 -13.99 3.78
C GLU A 80 -34.45 -12.98 2.90
N ARG A 81 -33.69 -12.05 3.51
CA ARG A 81 -32.80 -11.14 2.76
C ARG A 81 -31.67 -11.89 2.03
N ARG A 82 -31.10 -12.92 2.66
CA ARG A 82 -30.04 -13.75 2.04
C ARG A 82 -30.60 -14.57 0.88
N GLU A 83 -31.79 -15.12 1.04
CA GLU A 83 -32.46 -15.88 -0.02
C GLU A 83 -32.86 -14.99 -1.21
N LEU A 84 -33.39 -13.80 -0.96
CA LEU A 84 -33.70 -12.83 -2.03
C LEU A 84 -32.43 -12.36 -2.75
N LYS A 85 -31.32 -12.18 -2.03
CA LYS A 85 -30.02 -11.85 -2.64
C LYS A 85 -29.49 -13.02 -3.48
N LYS A 86 -29.67 -14.26 -3.02
CA LYS A 86 -29.28 -15.47 -3.77
C LYS A 86 -30.15 -15.65 -5.02
N LYS A 87 -31.46 -15.47 -4.92
CA LYS A 87 -32.40 -15.51 -6.05
C LYS A 87 -32.12 -14.40 -7.07
N LYS A 88 -31.80 -13.18 -6.62
CA LYS A 88 -31.39 -12.07 -7.51
C LYS A 88 -30.05 -12.34 -8.20
N ALA A 89 -29.11 -12.99 -7.52
CA ALA A 89 -27.84 -13.38 -8.13
C ALA A 89 -28.03 -14.48 -9.20
N GLN A 90 -28.90 -15.45 -8.94
CA GLN A 90 -29.26 -16.50 -9.91
C GLN A 90 -30.00 -15.92 -11.12
N ALA A 91 -31.00 -15.06 -10.93
CA ALA A 91 -31.70 -14.40 -12.02
C ALA A 91 -30.76 -13.53 -12.88
N LYS A 92 -29.78 -12.87 -12.28
CA LYS A 92 -28.76 -12.10 -13.03
C LYS A 92 -27.79 -13.00 -13.80
N GLN A 93 -27.55 -14.22 -13.31
CA GLN A 93 -26.74 -15.21 -13.99
C GLN A 93 -27.48 -15.85 -15.17
N GLU A 94 -28.78 -16.10 -15.03
CA GLU A 94 -29.65 -16.56 -16.13
C GLU A 94 -29.81 -15.48 -17.22
N GLN A 95 -29.99 -14.21 -16.82
CA GLN A 95 -30.09 -13.09 -17.77
C GLN A 95 -28.77 -12.79 -18.51
N ALA A 96 -27.62 -13.19 -17.95
CA ALA A 96 -26.33 -13.13 -18.62
C ALA A 96 -26.08 -14.33 -19.55
N GLN A 97 -26.86 -15.39 -19.44
CA GLN A 97 -26.78 -16.58 -20.28
C GLN A 97 -27.79 -16.55 -21.44
N GLU A 98 -28.85 -15.75 -21.34
CA GLU A 98 -29.83 -15.49 -22.41
C GLU A 98 -29.49 -14.24 -23.26
N GLY A 99 -28.44 -13.49 -22.91
CA GLY A 99 -28.04 -12.24 -23.57
C GLY A 99 -26.81 -12.31 -24.48
N ASP A 100 -26.37 -13.51 -24.88
CA ASP A 100 -25.18 -13.72 -25.74
C ASP A 100 -25.52 -14.15 -27.18
N ASP A 101 -26.80 -14.18 -27.57
CA ASP A 101 -27.27 -14.60 -28.90
C ASP A 101 -28.24 -13.58 -29.56
N GLU A 102 -28.13 -12.29 -29.24
CA GLU A 102 -28.74 -11.22 -30.05
C GLU A 102 -27.72 -10.09 -30.31
N ASP A 103 -26.61 -10.47 -30.96
CA ASP A 103 -25.94 -9.60 -31.94
C ASP A 103 -26.77 -9.59 -33.26
N GLU A 104 -28.09 -9.38 -33.16
CA GLU A 104 -28.92 -9.04 -34.30
C GLU A 104 -28.88 -7.53 -34.47
N GLU A 105 -28.04 -7.12 -35.43
CA GLU A 105 -28.15 -5.92 -36.25
C GLU A 105 -29.09 -4.84 -35.69
N GLU A 106 -28.51 -3.73 -35.21
CA GLU A 106 -29.23 -2.48 -34.94
C GLU A 106 -29.95 -2.02 -36.21
N ASP A 107 -31.15 -2.57 -36.46
CA ASP A 107 -31.99 -2.24 -37.59
C ASP A 107 -32.45 -0.78 -37.40
N PRO A 108 -32.01 0.17 -38.24
CA PRO A 108 -32.25 1.60 -38.04
C PRO A 108 -33.74 1.98 -38.09
N LEU A 109 -34.63 1.02 -38.37
CA LEU A 109 -36.08 1.14 -38.38
C LEU A 109 -36.73 0.96 -37.00
N PHE A 110 -36.05 0.34 -36.03
CA PHE A 110 -36.53 0.23 -34.64
C PHE A 110 -35.96 1.30 -33.71
N ALA A 111 -35.06 2.15 -34.21
CA ALA A 111 -34.59 3.31 -33.47
C ALA A 111 -35.71 4.36 -33.34
N ASN A 112 -36.18 4.60 -32.12
CA ASN A 112 -37.24 5.59 -31.88
C ASN A 112 -36.77 7.01 -32.28
N PRO A 113 -37.44 7.66 -33.25
CA PRO A 113 -37.01 8.95 -33.82
C PRO A 113 -37.09 10.13 -32.83
N ASN A 114 -37.72 9.96 -31.67
CA ASN A 114 -37.71 10.94 -30.58
C ASN A 114 -36.49 10.84 -29.64
N ILE A 115 -35.63 9.82 -29.78
CA ILE A 115 -34.47 9.64 -28.88
C ILE A 115 -33.34 10.64 -29.17
N ALA A 116 -33.26 11.16 -30.39
CA ALA A 116 -32.22 12.12 -30.76
C ALA A 116 -32.79 13.35 -31.49
N ALA A 117 -33.73 14.04 -30.87
CA ALA A 117 -33.98 15.45 -31.21
C ALA A 117 -32.80 16.28 -30.66
N GLY A 118 -31.72 16.33 -31.43
CA GLY A 118 -30.50 17.06 -31.09
C GLY A 118 -30.79 18.50 -30.69
N LYS A 119 -30.34 18.87 -29.48
CA LYS A 119 -30.22 20.28 -29.09
C LYS A 119 -29.34 20.98 -30.13
N MET A 120 -29.91 21.92 -30.87
CA MET A 120 -29.18 22.74 -31.82
C MET A 120 -28.22 23.64 -31.03
N MET A 121 -26.96 23.25 -30.91
CA MET A 121 -25.92 24.07 -30.28
C MET A 121 -25.51 25.16 -31.27
N ASN A 122 -25.42 26.41 -30.82
CA ASN A 122 -24.96 27.51 -31.67
C ASN A 122 -23.45 27.38 -31.89
N ILE A 123 -22.94 27.83 -33.04
CA ILE A 123 -21.51 27.76 -33.41
C ILE A 123 -20.62 28.46 -32.36
N SER A 124 -21.15 29.49 -31.69
CA SER A 124 -20.49 30.19 -30.59
C SER A 124 -20.25 29.31 -29.35
N ASP A 125 -21.16 28.37 -29.04
CA ASP A 125 -21.08 27.48 -27.88
C ASP A 125 -20.10 26.32 -28.08
N LEU A 126 -19.63 26.09 -29.31
CA LEU A 126 -18.61 25.09 -29.62
C LEU A 126 -17.18 25.56 -29.28
N ASN A 127 -16.99 26.87 -29.15
CA ASN A 127 -15.69 27.47 -28.85
C ASN A 127 -15.45 27.70 -27.35
N GLU A 128 -16.49 27.55 -26.51
CA GLU A 128 -16.34 27.64 -25.06
C GLU A 128 -15.93 26.29 -24.47
N PRO A 129 -14.91 26.24 -23.58
CA PRO A 129 -14.49 25.01 -22.94
C PRO A 129 -15.67 24.46 -22.15
N ARG A 130 -16.11 23.24 -22.51
CA ARG A 130 -17.22 22.56 -21.84
C ARG A 130 -17.01 22.62 -20.34
N GLN A 131 -17.96 23.23 -19.65
CA GLN A 131 -17.99 23.25 -18.20
C GLN A 131 -18.00 21.81 -17.71
N LEU A 132 -16.91 21.42 -17.04
CA LEU A 132 -16.73 20.08 -16.49
C LEU A 132 -17.98 19.70 -15.69
N SER A 133 -18.46 18.48 -15.91
CA SER A 133 -19.56 17.91 -15.15
C SER A 133 -19.25 18.03 -13.66
N ARG A 134 -20.28 18.16 -12.81
CA ARG A 134 -20.10 18.24 -11.35
C ARG A 134 -19.17 17.14 -10.83
N ARG A 135 -19.30 15.93 -11.37
CA ARG A 135 -18.42 14.79 -11.07
C ARG A 135 -16.97 15.04 -11.46
N GLU A 136 -16.74 15.59 -12.65
CA GLU A 136 -15.40 15.90 -13.15
C GLU A 136 -14.73 17.04 -12.38
N ARG A 137 -15.51 18.00 -11.86
CA ARG A 137 -14.99 19.06 -10.97
C ARG A 137 -14.53 18.48 -9.64
N GLU A 138 -15.39 17.69 -8.99
CA GLU A 138 -15.07 17.03 -7.72
C GLU A 138 -13.86 16.07 -7.87
N GLU A 139 -13.74 15.37 -9.00
CA GLU A 139 -12.58 14.53 -9.29
C GLU A 139 -11.29 15.32 -9.49
N LYS A 140 -11.34 16.47 -10.17
CA LYS A 140 -10.17 17.35 -10.32
C LYS A 140 -9.77 17.96 -8.99
N GLU A 141 -10.71 18.46 -8.20
CA GLU A 141 -10.44 18.99 -6.86
C GLU A 141 -9.83 17.92 -5.94
N LYS A 142 -10.29 16.66 -6.05
CA LYS A 142 -9.69 15.54 -5.30
C LYS A 142 -8.26 15.24 -5.76
N LYS A 143 -7.97 15.34 -7.05
CA LYS A 143 -6.60 15.21 -7.59
C LYS A 143 -5.72 16.36 -7.12
N ASP A 144 -6.19 17.59 -7.25
CA ASP A 144 -5.49 18.80 -6.82
C ASP A 144 -5.20 18.78 -5.30
N ALA A 145 -6.16 18.32 -4.49
CA ALA A 145 -5.97 18.19 -3.04
C ALA A 145 -4.90 17.15 -2.69
N LYS A 146 -4.86 16.01 -3.40
CA LYS A 146 -3.81 15.00 -3.26
C LYS A 146 -2.45 15.58 -3.67
N GLU A 147 -2.37 16.25 -4.81
CA GLU A 147 -1.13 16.87 -5.28
C GLU A 147 -0.63 17.95 -4.32
N ARG A 148 -1.53 18.76 -3.74
CA ARG A 148 -1.19 19.73 -2.70
C ARG A 148 -0.66 19.05 -1.44
N TYR A 149 -1.30 17.97 -1.00
CA TYR A 149 -0.82 17.18 0.14
C TYR A 149 0.58 16.61 -0.14
N TRP A 150 0.78 15.99 -1.31
CA TRP A 150 2.06 15.43 -1.72
C TRP A 150 3.15 16.50 -1.78
N LYS A 151 2.85 17.64 -2.41
CA LYS A 151 3.75 18.80 -2.46
C LYS A 151 4.10 19.34 -1.07
N LEU A 152 3.14 19.41 -0.15
CA LEU A 152 3.39 19.81 1.24
C LEU A 152 4.21 18.76 2.01
N HIS A 153 4.01 17.48 1.70
CA HIS A 153 4.72 16.37 2.30
C HIS A 153 6.18 16.35 1.85
N GLU A 154 6.43 16.50 0.55
CA GLU A 154 7.77 16.66 -0.04
C GLU A 154 8.50 17.88 0.54
N GLN A 155 7.77 18.99 0.78
CA GLN A 155 8.32 20.16 1.45
C GLN A 155 8.59 19.97 2.94
N GLY A 156 8.24 18.82 3.52
CA GLY A 156 8.42 18.56 4.95
C GLY A 156 7.45 19.32 5.85
N LYS A 157 6.34 19.84 5.32
CA LYS A 157 5.39 20.69 6.07
C LYS A 157 4.26 19.89 6.73
N THR A 158 3.98 18.69 6.24
CA THR A 158 3.05 17.75 6.90
C THR A 158 3.62 17.29 8.23
N GLU A 159 2.75 16.97 9.19
CA GLU A 159 3.18 16.51 10.52
C GLU A 159 4.03 15.23 10.42
N GLN A 160 3.64 14.29 9.56
CA GLN A 160 4.41 13.08 9.27
C GLN A 160 5.83 13.41 8.81
N ALA A 161 5.98 14.26 7.77
CA ALA A 161 7.30 14.59 7.26
C ALA A 161 8.14 15.40 8.27
N LYS A 162 7.53 16.27 9.08
CA LYS A 162 8.20 16.95 10.20
C LYS A 162 8.75 15.95 11.22
N THR A 163 7.97 14.92 11.57
CA THR A 163 8.43 13.89 12.51
C THR A 163 9.61 13.10 11.96
N ASP A 164 9.59 12.73 10.68
CA ASP A 164 10.69 12.02 10.04
C ASP A 164 11.94 12.90 9.91
N LEU A 165 11.78 14.17 9.53
CA LEU A 165 12.90 15.11 9.55
C LEU A 165 13.48 15.30 10.95
N ALA A 166 12.64 15.35 11.99
CA ALA A 166 13.08 15.44 13.38
C ALA A 166 13.82 14.16 13.83
N ARG A 167 13.34 12.97 13.44
CA ARG A 167 14.04 11.69 13.68
C ARG A 167 15.41 11.69 12.99
N LEU A 168 15.47 12.08 11.72
CA LEU A 168 16.73 12.17 10.98
C LEU A 168 17.69 13.21 11.59
N ALA A 169 17.18 14.35 12.06
CA ALA A 169 17.98 15.37 12.71
C ALA A 169 18.62 14.85 14.01
N LYS A 170 17.89 14.08 14.84
CA LYS A 170 18.45 13.43 16.03
C LYS A 170 19.59 12.48 15.67
N ILE A 171 19.40 11.63 14.66
CA ILE A 171 20.44 10.69 14.20
C ILE A 171 21.67 11.45 13.68
N ARG A 172 21.48 12.55 12.92
CA ARG A 172 22.60 13.38 12.46
C ARG A 172 23.36 13.98 13.64
N ALA A 173 22.66 14.56 14.61
CA ALA A 173 23.26 15.12 15.82
C ALA A 173 24.03 14.06 16.63
N GLU A 174 23.48 12.87 16.80
CA GLU A 174 24.16 11.75 17.49
C GLU A 174 25.41 11.30 16.74
N ARG A 175 25.35 11.19 15.40
CA ARG A 175 26.51 10.85 14.58
C ARG A 175 27.58 11.92 14.64
N GLU A 176 27.22 13.19 14.55
CA GLU A 176 28.16 14.31 14.66
C GLU A 176 28.80 14.37 16.05
N ALA A 177 28.01 14.20 17.11
CA ALA A 177 28.54 14.12 18.47
C ALA A 177 29.48 12.92 18.66
N ALA A 178 29.14 11.76 18.11
CA ALA A 178 30.00 10.58 18.16
C ALA A 178 31.30 10.78 17.36
N GLN A 179 31.22 11.41 16.17
CA GLN A 179 32.40 11.75 15.38
C GLN A 179 33.27 12.79 16.08
N ALA A 180 32.67 13.82 16.70
CA ALA A 180 33.38 14.82 17.48
C ALA A 180 34.09 14.20 18.68
N LYS A 181 33.42 13.30 19.44
CA LYS A 181 34.04 12.54 20.53
C LYS A 181 35.22 11.69 20.04
N ARG A 182 35.05 10.95 18.94
CA ARG A 182 36.13 10.16 18.33
C ARG A 182 37.32 11.02 17.89
N LYS A 183 37.06 12.18 17.28
CA LYS A 183 38.12 13.12 16.87
C LYS A 183 38.85 13.70 18.08
N ALA A 184 38.12 14.15 19.11
CA ALA A 184 38.71 14.68 20.33
C ALA A 184 39.56 13.63 21.07
N GLU A 185 39.09 12.38 21.17
CA GLU A 185 39.87 11.28 21.76
C GLU A 185 41.11 10.95 20.92
N ALA A 186 40.99 10.96 19.59
CA ALA A 186 42.13 10.72 18.70
C ALA A 186 43.18 11.84 18.80
N GLU A 187 42.75 13.10 18.87
CA GLU A 187 43.64 14.25 19.05
C GLU A 187 44.31 14.25 20.42
N ALA A 188 43.57 13.91 21.49
CA ALA A 188 44.14 13.78 22.83
C ALA A 188 45.19 12.65 22.90
N LYS A 189 44.89 11.48 22.32
CA LYS A 189 45.86 10.37 22.21
C LYS A 189 47.07 10.77 21.38
N ALA A 190 46.89 11.44 20.24
CA ALA A 190 47.99 11.91 19.40
C ALA A 190 48.84 12.99 20.09
N ALA A 191 48.24 13.88 20.87
CA ALA A 191 48.97 14.86 21.66
C ALA A 191 49.77 14.19 22.80
N GLU A 192 49.21 13.16 23.44
CA GLU A 192 49.90 12.37 24.47
C GLU A 192 51.06 11.57 23.88
N THR A 193 50.89 10.91 22.73
CA THR A 193 51.99 10.19 22.07
C THR A 193 53.09 11.16 21.63
N LYS A 194 52.75 12.30 21.03
CA LYS A 194 53.73 13.34 20.68
C LYS A 194 54.49 13.88 21.90
N LYS A 195 53.81 14.11 23.02
CA LYS A 195 54.47 14.53 24.28
C LYS A 195 55.40 13.44 24.81
N LYS A 196 54.98 12.17 24.79
CA LYS A 196 55.81 11.02 25.19
C LYS A 196 57.04 10.85 24.28
N GLU A 197 56.87 11.00 22.97
CA GLU A 197 57.95 10.95 21.98
C GLU A 197 58.94 12.10 22.16
N ALA A 198 58.46 13.32 22.39
CA ALA A 198 59.30 14.49 22.66
C ALA A 198 60.10 14.32 23.97
N ALA A 199 59.46 13.85 25.04
CA ALA A 199 60.14 13.55 26.31
C ALA A 199 61.17 12.42 26.17
N ALA A 200 60.87 11.37 25.39
CA ALA A 200 61.79 10.28 25.11
C ALA A 200 62.99 10.72 24.26
N ARG A 201 62.80 11.67 23.32
CA ARG A 201 63.91 12.28 22.56
C ARG A 201 64.79 13.16 23.42
N GLY A 202 64.22 13.98 24.29
CA GLY A 202 64.97 14.85 25.22
C GLY A 202 65.82 14.08 26.24
N LYS A 203 65.45 12.85 26.58
CA LYS A 203 66.18 11.98 27.53
C LYS A 203 67.31 11.16 26.90
N ARG A 204 67.46 11.19 25.56
CA ARG A 204 68.48 10.43 24.80
C ARG A 204 69.70 11.29 24.39
N LEU A 205 69.72 12.55 24.78
CA LEU A 205 70.84 13.49 24.71
C LEU A 205 71.48 13.61 26.10
#